data_AF-C0P9K3-F1
#
_entry.id   AF-C0P9K3-F1
#
_cell.length_a   1.000
_cell.length_b   1.000
_cell.length_c   1.000
_cell.angle_alpha   90.00
_cell.angle_beta   90.00
_cell.angle_gamma   90.00
#
_symmetry.space_group_name_H-M   'P 1'
#
loop_
_entity.id
_entity.type
_entity.pdbx_description
1 polymer ?
#
loop_
_entity_poly.entity_id
_entity_poly.type
_entity_poly.pdbx_seq_one_letter_code
_entity_poly.pdbx_strand_id
1 'polypeptide(L)'
;MAMQNLQPQLKAIQQRYAGNQERIQLETARLYRQAGVNPLAGCFPTLATIPVWIGLYQALSNVANEGLLTEGFFWIPSLGGPTTIAARQSGAGISWLFPFVDGHPPLGWYDTICYLVLPVLLVASQYVSMEIMKPPQSDDPSQKNTLLVLKFLPFMIGYFSLSVPSGLSIYWFTNNVLSTAQQVWLRKMGGAKPVVSEGDRRIITAGRAKRSNAQPAGERFRQLKEEESMRKVNKALAAGDSNASSSTYDMEDEESDDETTEEGGPVEEASSTGSDKKPPSYSGKKGKRSKRKRMVQ
;
A
#
# COMPACT_ATOMS: atom_id res chain seq x y z
N MET A 1 -2.43 0.77 -18.24
CA MET A 1 -3.88 0.85 -18.48
C MET A 1 -4.71 -0.06 -17.56
N ALA A 2 -4.20 -1.19 -17.05
CA ALA A 2 -4.95 -2.08 -16.14
C ALA A 2 -5.65 -1.38 -14.95
N MET A 3 -4.94 -0.50 -14.23
CA MET A 3 -5.54 0.29 -13.12
C MET A 3 -6.70 1.20 -13.57
N GLN A 4 -6.71 1.69 -14.81
CA GLN A 4 -7.77 2.58 -15.30
C GLN A 4 -9.10 1.84 -15.49
N ASN A 5 -9.06 0.60 -15.97
CA ASN A 5 -10.26 -0.23 -16.17
C ASN A 5 -10.94 -0.66 -14.86
N LEU A 6 -10.23 -0.61 -13.73
CA LEU A 6 -10.78 -0.96 -12.40
C LEU A 6 -11.49 0.22 -11.72
N GLN A 7 -11.24 1.46 -12.14
CA GLN A 7 -11.82 2.66 -11.53
C GLN A 7 -13.36 2.68 -11.39
N PRO A 8 -14.17 2.27 -12.38
CA PRO A 8 -15.63 2.21 -12.18
C PRO A 8 -16.03 1.20 -11.09
N GLN A 9 -15.26 0.12 -10.94
CA GLN A 9 -15.50 -0.90 -9.90
C GLN A 9 -15.07 -0.38 -8.51
N LEU A 10 -13.95 0.35 -8.41
CA LEU A 10 -13.58 1.07 -7.19
C LEU A 10 -14.67 2.07 -6.77
N LYS A 11 -15.16 2.91 -7.70
CA LYS A 11 -16.26 3.86 -7.41
C LYS A 11 -17.53 3.15 -6.92
N ALA A 12 -17.87 1.99 -7.48
CA ALA A 12 -19.00 1.18 -7.01
C ALA A 12 -18.78 0.59 -5.60
N ILE A 13 -17.56 0.19 -5.24
CA ILE A 13 -17.21 -0.24 -3.87
C ILE A 13 -17.35 0.94 -2.89
N GLN A 14 -16.80 2.10 -3.24
CA GLN A 14 -16.87 3.33 -2.43
C GLN A 14 -18.32 3.74 -2.13
N GLN A 15 -19.18 3.77 -3.17
CA GLN A 15 -20.59 4.09 -3.01
C GLN A 15 -21.34 3.07 -2.13
N ARG A 16 -21.02 1.77 -2.25
CA ARG A 16 -21.68 0.70 -1.46
C ARG A 16 -21.28 0.67 0.00
N TYR A 17 -20.06 1.11 0.34
CA TYR A 17 -19.51 1.09 1.69
C TYR A 17 -19.22 2.50 2.22
N ALA A 18 -19.93 3.51 1.71
CA ALA A 18 -19.83 4.89 2.14
C ALA A 18 -19.96 5.00 3.68
N GLY A 19 -19.02 5.70 4.31
CA GLY A 19 -18.92 5.80 5.77
C GLY A 19 -18.13 4.68 6.47
N ASN A 20 -17.74 3.60 5.79
CA ASN A 20 -16.92 2.52 6.37
C ASN A 20 -15.59 2.34 5.61
N GLN A 21 -14.58 3.10 6.02
CA GLN A 21 -13.24 3.10 5.41
C GLN A 21 -12.54 1.74 5.45
N GLU A 22 -12.68 0.97 6.53
CA GLU A 22 -12.08 -0.37 6.64
C GLU A 22 -12.65 -1.34 5.60
N ARG A 23 -13.98 -1.33 5.41
CA ARG A 23 -14.64 -2.15 4.39
C ARG A 23 -14.27 -1.70 2.98
N ILE A 24 -14.18 -0.40 2.71
CA ILE A 24 -13.70 0.12 1.43
C ILE A 24 -12.29 -0.41 1.14
N GLN A 25 -11.36 -0.33 2.09
CA GLN A 25 -9.98 -0.81 1.92
C GLN A 25 -9.91 -2.33 1.69
N LEU A 26 -10.66 -3.12 2.48
CA LEU A 26 -10.71 -4.59 2.35
C LEU A 26 -11.25 -5.06 1.00
N GLU A 27 -12.39 -4.53 0.55
CA GLU A 27 -12.97 -4.95 -0.73
C GLU A 27 -12.16 -4.41 -1.93
N THR A 28 -11.54 -3.23 -1.79
CA THR A 28 -10.60 -2.70 -2.79
C THR A 28 -9.34 -3.58 -2.93
N ALA A 29 -8.78 -4.04 -1.81
CA ALA A 29 -7.63 -4.96 -1.82
C ALA A 29 -7.99 -6.32 -2.44
N ARG A 30 -9.21 -6.83 -2.19
CA ARG A 30 -9.71 -8.05 -2.87
C ARG A 30 -9.87 -7.84 -4.37
N LEU A 31 -10.42 -6.70 -4.81
CA LEU A 31 -10.57 -6.37 -6.22
C LEU A 31 -9.21 -6.36 -6.94
N TYR A 32 -8.19 -5.73 -6.35
CA TYR A 32 -6.84 -5.72 -6.93
C TYR A 32 -6.22 -7.13 -7.03
N ARG A 33 -6.39 -7.96 -6.00
CA ARG A 33 -5.95 -9.37 -6.03
C ARG A 33 -6.66 -10.19 -7.10
N GLN A 34 -7.99 -10.06 -7.22
CA GLN A 34 -8.80 -10.75 -8.23
C GLN A 34 -8.44 -10.29 -9.65
N ALA A 35 -8.20 -9.01 -9.86
CA ALA A 35 -7.79 -8.47 -11.15
C ALA A 35 -6.31 -8.75 -11.52
N GLY A 36 -5.54 -9.39 -10.64
CA GLY A 36 -4.10 -9.64 -10.84
C GLY A 36 -3.24 -8.37 -10.91
N VAL A 37 -3.75 -7.22 -10.46
CA VAL A 37 -3.05 -5.93 -10.58
C VAL A 37 -2.34 -5.60 -9.27
N ASN A 38 -1.00 -5.56 -9.31
CA ASN A 38 -0.20 -5.12 -8.17
C ASN A 38 -0.11 -3.58 -8.14
N PRO A 39 -0.69 -2.88 -7.14
CA PRO A 39 -0.58 -1.41 -7.04
C PRO A 39 0.86 -0.93 -6.83
N LEU A 40 1.75 -1.76 -6.26
CA LEU A 40 3.17 -1.44 -6.07
C LEU A 40 4.00 -1.52 -7.36
N ALA A 41 3.48 -2.12 -8.43
CA ALA A 41 4.16 -2.09 -9.73
C ALA A 41 4.34 -0.66 -10.26
N GLY A 42 3.52 0.30 -9.79
CA GLY A 42 3.65 1.71 -10.12
C GLY A 42 4.89 2.41 -9.51
N CYS A 43 5.45 1.92 -8.40
CA CYS A 43 6.66 2.49 -7.80
C CYS A 43 7.96 1.77 -8.20
N PHE A 44 7.87 0.64 -8.91
CA PHE A 44 9.06 -0.07 -9.42
C PHE A 44 9.97 0.82 -10.30
N PRO A 45 9.45 1.62 -11.27
CA PRO A 45 10.29 2.53 -12.05
C PRO A 45 10.98 3.60 -11.20
N THR A 46 10.30 4.12 -10.17
CA THR A 46 10.89 5.12 -9.27
C THR A 46 12.03 4.51 -8.44
N LEU A 47 11.88 3.28 -7.95
CA LEU A 47 12.93 2.58 -7.20
C LEU A 47 14.17 2.31 -8.06
N ALA A 48 13.99 1.86 -9.31
CA ALA A 48 15.09 1.63 -10.25
C ALA A 48 15.84 2.93 -10.64
N THR A 49 15.19 4.09 -10.54
CA THR A 49 15.78 5.38 -10.93
C THR A 49 16.63 6.01 -9.81
N ILE A 50 16.34 5.71 -8.54
CA ILE A 50 17.05 6.30 -7.38
C ILE A 50 18.59 6.11 -7.44
N PRO A 51 19.15 4.91 -7.71
CA PRO A 51 20.60 4.73 -7.76
C PRO A 51 21.29 5.58 -8.84
N VAL A 52 20.66 5.70 -10.02
CA VAL A 52 21.17 6.51 -11.14
C VAL A 52 21.20 7.99 -10.74
N TRP A 53 20.14 8.48 -10.10
CA TRP A 53 20.07 9.85 -9.60
C TRP A 53 21.12 10.13 -8.52
N ILE A 54 21.33 9.21 -7.56
CA ILE A 54 22.37 9.36 -6.52
C ILE A 54 23.77 9.41 -7.13
N GLY A 55 24.07 8.50 -8.07
CA GLY A 55 25.36 8.47 -8.75
C GLY A 55 25.66 9.77 -9.49
N LEU A 56 24.71 10.27 -10.27
CA LEU A 56 24.85 11.53 -11.00
C LEU A 56 24.91 12.75 -10.07
N TYR A 57 24.09 12.77 -9.01
CA TYR A 57 24.09 13.83 -8.00
C TYR A 57 25.47 13.96 -7.33
N GLN A 58 26.10 12.84 -6.95
CA GLN A 58 27.44 12.87 -6.35
C GLN A 58 28.51 13.25 -7.36
N ALA A 59 28.51 12.65 -8.55
CA ALA A 59 29.48 12.97 -9.61
C ALA A 59 29.46 14.46 -9.97
N LEU A 60 28.29 15.01 -10.30
CA LEU A 60 28.17 16.43 -10.65
C LEU A 60 28.45 17.36 -9.46
N SER A 61 28.05 16.99 -8.24
CA SER A 61 28.35 17.83 -7.07
C SER A 61 29.85 17.89 -6.76
N ASN A 62 30.58 16.78 -6.90
CA ASN A 62 32.03 16.75 -6.65
C ASN A 62 32.78 17.56 -7.72
N VAL A 63 32.51 17.32 -9.00
CA VAL A 63 33.15 18.02 -10.13
C VAL A 63 32.78 19.52 -10.15
N ALA A 64 31.58 19.89 -9.69
CA ALA A 64 31.22 21.30 -9.43
C ALA A 64 32.05 21.93 -8.30
N ASN A 65 32.28 21.19 -7.21
CA ASN A 65 33.04 21.66 -6.05
C ASN A 65 34.56 21.77 -6.33
N GLU A 66 35.07 20.99 -7.28
CA GLU A 66 36.42 21.11 -7.84
C GLU A 66 36.57 22.28 -8.83
N GLY A 67 35.47 22.98 -9.17
CA GLY A 67 35.50 24.12 -10.09
C GLY A 67 35.67 23.75 -11.57
N LEU A 68 35.45 22.49 -11.94
CA LEU A 68 35.64 22.00 -13.31
C LEU A 68 34.42 22.23 -14.22
N LEU A 69 33.26 22.57 -13.65
CA LEU A 69 32.03 22.88 -14.38
C LEU A 69 31.80 24.39 -14.57
N THR A 70 32.86 25.12 -14.95
CA THR A 70 32.84 26.57 -15.21
C THR A 70 32.28 26.95 -16.58
N GLU A 71 32.26 26.02 -17.54
CA GLU A 71 31.68 26.27 -18.86
C GLU A 71 30.15 26.42 -18.79
N GLY A 72 29.65 27.43 -19.50
CA GLY A 72 28.22 27.71 -19.63
C GLY A 72 27.53 26.82 -20.68
N PHE A 73 26.23 26.61 -20.49
CA PHE A 73 25.41 25.79 -21.38
C PHE A 73 24.11 26.53 -21.75
N PHE A 74 23.99 26.93 -23.02
CA PHE A 74 22.96 27.85 -23.50
C PHE A 74 22.89 29.15 -22.67
N TRP A 75 21.85 29.33 -21.88
CA TRP A 75 21.65 30.49 -20.99
C TRP A 75 22.20 30.28 -19.58
N ILE A 76 22.66 29.07 -19.24
CA ILE A 76 23.16 28.73 -17.91
C ILE A 76 24.64 29.15 -17.82
N PRO A 77 25.05 30.04 -16.89
CA PRO A 77 26.43 30.56 -16.86
C PRO A 77 27.47 29.49 -16.50
N SER A 78 27.12 28.51 -15.66
CA SER A 78 27.97 27.35 -15.38
C SER A 78 27.13 26.12 -14.98
N LEU A 79 27.62 24.91 -15.32
CA LEU A 79 26.95 23.65 -14.98
C LEU A 79 27.11 23.23 -13.50
N GLY A 80 28.07 23.81 -12.78
CA GLY A 80 28.27 23.57 -11.36
C GLY A 80 27.46 24.48 -10.45
N GLY A 81 27.16 25.70 -10.91
CA GLY A 81 26.55 26.76 -10.11
C GLY A 81 25.03 26.69 -9.99
N PRO A 82 24.43 27.61 -9.21
CA PRO A 82 25.08 28.66 -8.40
C PRO A 82 25.34 28.24 -6.93
N THR A 83 25.04 26.99 -6.57
CA THR A 83 25.09 26.46 -5.19
C THR A 83 26.19 25.43 -5.00
N THR A 84 26.89 25.48 -3.86
CA THR A 84 27.93 24.51 -3.47
C THR A 84 27.37 23.37 -2.62
N ILE A 85 28.17 22.32 -2.39
CA ILE A 85 27.84 21.24 -1.44
C ILE A 85 27.67 21.79 -0.02
N ALA A 86 28.61 22.63 0.42
CA ALA A 86 28.60 23.21 1.76
C ALA A 86 27.35 24.07 2.02
N ALA A 87 26.96 24.91 1.04
CA ALA A 87 25.75 25.71 1.12
C ALA A 87 24.49 24.83 1.23
N ARG A 88 24.40 23.75 0.45
CA ARG A 88 23.27 22.80 0.53
C ARG A 88 23.17 22.10 1.88
N GLN A 89 24.30 21.65 2.43
CA GLN A 89 24.34 20.92 3.71
C GLN A 89 23.98 21.80 4.91
N SER A 90 24.31 23.09 4.88
CA SER A 90 23.94 24.06 5.93
C SER A 90 22.53 24.62 5.81
N GLY A 91 21.75 24.20 4.81
CA GLY A 91 20.42 24.76 4.49
C GLY A 91 20.47 26.09 3.73
N ALA A 92 21.67 26.63 3.45
CA ALA A 92 21.90 27.85 2.70
C ALA A 92 21.99 27.64 1.17
N GLY A 93 21.43 26.55 0.61
CA GLY A 93 21.55 26.21 -0.81
C GLY A 93 20.91 27.21 -1.79
N ILE A 94 20.18 28.21 -1.27
CA ILE A 94 19.50 29.28 -2.02
C ILE A 94 20.11 30.66 -1.65
N SER A 95 21.29 30.68 -1.00
CA SER A 95 22.00 31.92 -0.63
C SER A 95 22.39 32.80 -1.82
N TRP A 96 22.49 32.20 -3.00
CA TRP A 96 22.71 32.89 -4.28
C TRP A 96 21.53 33.77 -4.73
N LEU A 97 20.35 33.54 -4.16
CA LEU A 97 19.12 34.28 -4.43
C LEU A 97 18.74 35.23 -3.28
N PHE A 98 19.01 34.85 -2.02
CA PHE A 98 18.67 35.66 -0.83
C PHE A 98 19.80 35.64 0.22
N PRO A 99 20.00 36.71 1.02
CA PRO A 99 19.22 37.95 1.06
C PRO A 99 19.55 38.90 -0.10
N PHE A 100 18.65 39.84 -0.38
CA PHE A 100 18.94 40.92 -1.33
C PHE A 100 19.79 41.98 -0.63
N VAL A 101 20.84 42.42 -1.30
CA VAL A 101 21.72 43.51 -0.88
C VAL A 101 21.66 44.58 -1.98
N ASP A 102 21.53 45.85 -1.60
CA ASP A 102 21.47 46.99 -2.53
C ASP A 102 20.45 46.85 -3.68
N GLY A 103 19.33 46.15 -3.41
CA GLY A 103 18.23 45.96 -4.37
C GLY A 103 18.47 44.85 -5.41
N HIS A 104 19.49 44.02 -5.25
CA HIS A 104 19.74 42.86 -6.12
C HIS A 104 20.08 41.59 -5.31
N PRO A 105 19.87 40.39 -5.90
CA PRO A 105 20.37 39.13 -5.36
C PRO A 105 21.92 39.11 -5.34
N PRO A 106 22.59 38.28 -4.51
CA PRO A 106 24.04 38.28 -4.37
C PRO A 106 24.85 38.00 -5.66
N LEU A 107 24.25 37.33 -6.65
CA LEU A 107 24.85 37.10 -7.98
C LEU A 107 24.57 38.23 -8.99
N GLY A 108 23.78 39.24 -8.61
CA GLY A 108 23.27 40.26 -9.52
C GLY A 108 22.15 39.73 -10.43
N TRP A 109 21.38 40.66 -11.01
CA TRP A 109 20.15 40.33 -11.74
C TRP A 109 20.36 39.42 -12.95
N TYR A 110 21.43 39.62 -13.72
CA TYR A 110 21.69 38.88 -14.95
C TYR A 110 21.89 37.38 -14.66
N ASP A 111 22.90 37.03 -13.87
CA ASP A 111 23.21 35.63 -13.54
C ASP A 111 22.07 34.96 -12.76
N THR A 112 21.44 35.67 -11.82
CA THR A 112 20.30 35.12 -11.08
C THR A 112 19.12 34.77 -12.00
N ILE A 113 18.79 35.61 -12.98
CA ILE A 113 17.73 35.30 -13.96
C ILE A 113 18.13 34.08 -14.80
N CYS A 114 19.37 34.05 -15.30
CA CYS A 114 19.92 32.94 -16.06
C CYS A 114 19.82 31.60 -15.31
N TYR A 115 20.14 31.56 -14.01
CA TYR A 115 19.95 30.37 -13.18
C TYR A 115 18.48 30.06 -12.84
N LEU A 116 17.60 31.07 -12.73
CA LEU A 116 16.16 30.88 -12.43
C LEU A 116 15.34 30.34 -13.61
N VAL A 117 15.74 30.60 -14.87
CA VAL A 117 15.03 30.11 -16.06
C VAL A 117 14.88 28.57 -16.03
N LEU A 118 15.91 27.84 -15.64
CA LEU A 118 15.89 26.36 -15.64
C LEU A 118 14.89 25.77 -14.62
N PRO A 119 14.89 26.14 -13.32
CA PRO A 119 13.84 25.81 -12.36
C PRO A 119 12.43 26.12 -12.86
N VAL A 120 12.20 27.28 -13.46
CA VAL A 120 10.89 27.68 -13.98
C VAL A 120 10.45 26.78 -15.14
N LEU A 121 11.35 26.49 -16.09
CA LEU A 121 11.10 25.55 -17.18
C LEU A 121 10.83 24.12 -16.68
N LEU A 122 11.51 23.68 -15.61
CA LEU A 122 11.30 22.38 -14.97
C LEU A 122 9.90 22.31 -14.34
N VAL A 123 9.50 23.32 -13.56
CA VAL A 123 8.14 23.41 -12.98
C VAL A 123 7.08 23.42 -14.09
N ALA A 124 7.27 24.21 -15.14
CA ALA A 124 6.35 24.29 -16.27
C ALA A 124 6.24 22.96 -17.03
N SER A 125 7.35 22.31 -17.36
CA SER A 125 7.39 20.99 -18.01
C SER A 125 6.69 19.93 -17.16
N GLN A 126 7.00 19.89 -15.86
CA GLN A 126 6.43 18.92 -14.94
C GLN A 126 4.92 19.17 -14.72
N TYR A 127 4.47 20.42 -14.72
CA TYR A 127 3.05 20.79 -14.70
C TYR A 127 2.31 20.33 -15.97
N VAL A 128 2.87 20.60 -17.16
CA VAL A 128 2.32 20.15 -18.44
C VAL A 128 2.28 18.62 -18.52
N SER A 129 3.32 17.94 -18.05
CA SER A 129 3.37 16.47 -17.95
C SER A 129 2.23 15.94 -17.06
N MET A 130 2.03 16.53 -15.87
CA MET A 130 0.91 16.20 -14.97
C MET A 130 -0.46 16.47 -15.61
N GLU A 131 -0.63 17.59 -16.32
CA GLU A 131 -1.86 17.98 -17.01
C GLU A 131 -2.26 16.95 -18.07
N ILE A 132 -1.30 16.53 -18.90
CA ILE A 132 -1.47 15.50 -19.92
C ILE A 132 -1.81 14.13 -19.30
N MET A 133 -1.24 13.81 -18.13
CA MET A 133 -1.29 12.48 -17.50
C MET A 133 -2.31 12.35 -16.37
N LYS A 134 -3.14 13.38 -16.12
CA LYS A 134 -4.10 13.45 -15.03
C LYS A 134 -4.77 12.10 -14.73
N PRO A 135 -4.55 11.49 -13.55
CA PRO A 135 -5.39 10.39 -13.12
C PRO A 135 -6.83 10.92 -12.97
N PRO A 136 -7.84 10.17 -13.45
CA PRO A 136 -9.21 10.64 -13.40
C PRO A 136 -9.68 10.77 -11.95
N GLN A 137 -10.37 11.87 -11.69
CA GLN A 137 -10.73 12.31 -10.35
C GLN A 137 -11.70 11.31 -9.68
N SER A 138 -11.46 11.03 -8.40
CA SER A 138 -12.48 10.52 -7.48
C SER A 138 -12.78 11.58 -6.43
N ASP A 139 -13.97 11.51 -5.83
CA ASP A 139 -14.41 12.45 -4.82
C ASP A 139 -13.96 12.11 -3.40
N ASP A 140 -13.15 11.06 -3.22
CA ASP A 140 -12.69 10.62 -1.91
C ASP A 140 -11.81 11.69 -1.24
N PRO A 141 -12.01 11.99 0.06
CA PRO A 141 -11.10 12.84 0.82
C PRO A 141 -9.64 12.35 0.81
N SER A 142 -9.43 11.02 0.81
CA SER A 142 -8.09 10.43 0.74
C SER A 142 -7.41 10.65 -0.60
N GLN A 143 -8.12 10.51 -1.73
CA GLN A 143 -7.56 10.77 -3.06
C GLN A 143 -7.40 12.27 -3.35
N LYS A 144 -8.26 13.13 -2.77
CA LYS A 144 -8.09 14.59 -2.77
C LYS A 144 -6.76 14.99 -2.12
N ASN A 145 -6.39 14.38 -0.99
CA ASN A 145 -5.09 14.60 -0.36
C ASN A 145 -3.92 14.15 -1.25
N THR A 146 -3.99 12.97 -1.88
CA THR A 146 -2.97 12.52 -2.84
C THR A 146 -2.84 13.46 -4.04
N LEU A 147 -3.96 13.97 -4.57
CA LEU A 147 -3.96 14.92 -5.69
C LEU A 147 -3.34 16.26 -5.30
N LEU A 148 -3.58 16.77 -4.09
CA LEU A 148 -2.92 17.97 -3.59
C LEU A 148 -1.41 17.79 -3.60
N VAL A 149 -0.89 16.66 -3.07
CA VAL A 149 0.54 16.33 -3.13
C VAL A 149 1.05 16.31 -4.57
N LEU A 150 0.33 15.69 -5.52
CA LEU A 150 0.71 15.66 -6.93
C LEU A 150 0.70 17.06 -7.60
N LYS A 151 -0.13 17.99 -7.14
CA LYS A 151 -0.16 19.39 -7.63
C LYS A 151 0.95 20.25 -7.04
N PHE A 152 1.42 19.97 -5.83
CA PHE A 152 2.52 20.68 -5.18
C PHE A 152 3.91 20.10 -5.48
N LEU A 153 4.00 18.80 -5.81
CA LEU A 153 5.25 18.11 -6.15
C LEU A 153 6.10 18.84 -7.23
N PRO A 154 5.54 19.38 -8.33
CA PRO A 154 6.33 20.13 -9.33
C PRO A 154 7.05 21.33 -8.71
N PHE A 155 6.37 22.08 -7.83
CA PHE A 155 6.95 23.24 -7.15
C PHE A 155 8.01 22.84 -6.12
N MET A 156 7.83 21.71 -5.42
CA MET A 156 8.84 21.16 -4.52
C MET A 156 10.12 20.76 -5.28
N ILE A 157 9.98 20.15 -6.46
CA ILE A 157 11.12 19.82 -7.33
C ILE A 157 11.76 21.10 -7.88
N GLY A 158 10.96 22.12 -8.25
CA GLY A 158 11.47 23.45 -8.63
C GLY A 158 12.31 24.09 -7.53
N TYR A 159 11.81 24.11 -6.29
CA TYR A 159 12.56 24.59 -5.12
C TYR A 159 13.85 23.79 -4.89
N PHE A 160 13.78 22.46 -4.97
CA PHE A 160 14.96 21.60 -4.86
C PHE A 160 15.99 21.86 -5.98
N SER A 161 15.54 22.17 -7.20
CA SER A 161 16.39 22.51 -8.34
C SER A 161 17.22 23.79 -8.13
N LEU A 162 16.78 24.71 -7.24
CA LEU A 162 17.54 25.89 -6.81
C LEU A 162 18.70 25.54 -5.87
N SER A 163 18.61 24.39 -5.19
CA SER A 163 19.58 23.94 -4.18
C SER A 163 20.60 22.92 -4.71
N VAL A 164 20.43 22.38 -5.92
CA VAL A 164 21.35 21.42 -6.57
C VAL A 164 22.12 22.05 -7.72
N PRO A 165 23.22 21.45 -8.22
CA PRO A 165 23.97 22.01 -9.34
C PRO A 165 23.08 22.06 -10.58
N SER A 166 23.18 23.13 -11.38
CA SER A 166 22.40 23.33 -12.60
C SER A 166 22.53 22.14 -13.58
N GLY A 167 23.69 21.49 -13.63
CA GLY A 167 23.95 20.25 -14.39
C GLY A 167 23.02 19.08 -14.01
N LEU A 168 22.63 18.95 -12.74
CA LEU A 168 21.66 17.94 -12.33
C LEU A 168 20.23 18.36 -12.69
N SER A 169 19.93 19.65 -12.58
CA SER A 169 18.63 20.22 -12.95
C SER A 169 18.35 20.10 -14.46
N ILE A 170 19.36 20.28 -15.32
CA ILE A 170 19.20 20.10 -16.79
C ILE A 170 19.07 18.61 -17.16
N TYR A 171 19.76 17.70 -16.46
CA TYR A 171 19.50 16.26 -16.58
C TYR A 171 18.06 15.90 -16.20
N TRP A 172 17.55 16.42 -15.07
CA TRP A 172 16.17 16.18 -14.65
C TRP A 172 15.19 16.71 -15.70
N PHE A 173 15.36 17.94 -16.16
CA PHE A 173 14.53 18.56 -17.18
C PHE A 173 14.50 17.73 -18.49
N THR A 174 15.67 17.38 -19.03
CA THR A 174 15.76 16.60 -20.28
C THR A 174 15.16 15.20 -20.14
N ASN A 175 15.43 14.50 -19.03
CA ASN A 175 14.82 13.19 -18.74
C ASN A 175 13.29 13.30 -18.55
N ASN A 176 12.79 14.36 -17.92
CA ASN A 176 11.35 14.62 -17.75
C ASN A 176 10.66 14.85 -19.09
N VAL A 177 11.24 15.68 -19.96
CA VAL A 177 10.72 15.95 -21.32
C VAL A 177 10.72 14.66 -22.15
N LEU A 178 11.83 13.90 -22.15
CA LEU A 178 11.94 12.64 -22.90
C LEU A 178 10.94 11.58 -22.40
N SER A 179 10.85 11.37 -21.09
CA SER A 179 9.89 10.44 -20.48
C SER A 179 8.44 10.84 -20.79
N THR A 180 8.14 12.15 -20.74
CA THR A 180 6.82 12.70 -21.09
C THR A 180 6.49 12.45 -22.56
N ALA A 181 7.43 12.70 -23.47
CA ALA A 181 7.27 12.44 -24.90
C ALA A 181 7.07 10.95 -25.20
N GLN A 182 7.87 10.06 -24.60
CA GLN A 182 7.70 8.61 -24.69
C GLN A 182 6.32 8.17 -24.19
N GLN A 183 5.86 8.66 -23.04
CA GLN A 183 4.57 8.29 -22.47
C GLN A 183 3.38 8.83 -23.29
N VAL A 184 3.50 10.01 -23.90
CA VAL A 184 2.52 10.52 -24.88
C VAL A 184 2.48 9.65 -26.13
N TRP A 185 3.64 9.28 -26.67
CA TRP A 185 3.76 8.44 -27.86
C TRP A 185 3.20 7.03 -27.62
N LEU A 186 3.55 6.38 -26.50
CA LEU A 186 3.00 5.08 -26.10
C LEU A 186 1.48 5.11 -25.88
N ARG A 187 0.93 6.22 -25.35
CA ARG A 187 -0.53 6.40 -25.26
C ARG A 187 -1.18 6.55 -26.63
N LYS A 188 -0.54 7.27 -27.56
CA LYS A 188 -1.01 7.46 -28.95
C LYS A 188 -1.05 6.15 -29.75
N MET A 189 -0.10 5.24 -29.51
CA MET A 189 -0.01 3.94 -30.20
C MET A 189 -0.91 2.84 -29.62
N GLY A 190 -1.68 3.12 -28.56
CA GLY A 190 -2.63 2.17 -27.97
C GLY A 190 -2.00 1.21 -26.97
N GLY A 191 -2.03 1.59 -25.69
CA GLY A 191 -1.63 0.69 -24.60
C GLY A 191 -2.58 -0.49 -24.44
N ALA A 192 -2.02 -1.63 -24.03
CA ALA A 192 -2.74 -2.91 -23.95
C ALA A 192 -4.07 -2.83 -23.19
N LYS A 193 -5.14 -3.31 -23.85
CA LYS A 193 -6.41 -3.66 -23.21
C LYS A 193 -6.13 -4.87 -22.30
N PRO A 194 -6.26 -4.74 -20.97
CA PRO A 194 -6.15 -5.89 -20.08
C PRO A 194 -7.36 -6.78 -20.32
N VAL A 195 -7.10 -8.04 -20.67
CA VAL A 195 -8.14 -9.08 -20.75
C VAL A 195 -8.58 -9.39 -19.32
N VAL A 196 -9.66 -8.77 -18.87
CA VAL A 196 -10.41 -9.26 -17.71
C VAL A 196 -11.04 -10.57 -18.15
N SER A 197 -10.52 -11.70 -17.67
CA SER A 197 -11.02 -13.02 -18.03
C SER A 197 -12.51 -13.12 -17.66
N GLU A 198 -13.31 -13.60 -18.61
CA GLU A 198 -14.77 -13.63 -18.46
C GLU A 198 -15.23 -14.56 -17.30
N GLY A 199 -14.36 -15.46 -16.86
CA GLY A 199 -14.55 -16.31 -15.68
C GLY A 199 -14.76 -15.53 -14.38
N ASP A 200 -14.01 -14.45 -14.14
CA ASP A 200 -14.08 -13.72 -12.86
C ASP A 200 -15.41 -12.96 -12.68
N ARG A 201 -16.00 -12.51 -13.79
CA ARG A 201 -17.37 -11.94 -13.81
C ARG A 201 -18.43 -12.91 -13.30
N ARG A 202 -18.26 -14.22 -13.54
CA ARG A 202 -19.19 -15.26 -13.06
C ARG A 202 -19.08 -15.48 -11.54
N ILE A 203 -17.86 -15.44 -10.99
CA ILE A 203 -17.62 -15.60 -9.55
C ILE A 203 -18.26 -14.47 -8.73
N ILE A 204 -18.15 -13.22 -9.21
CA ILE A 204 -18.79 -12.06 -8.56
C ILE A 204 -20.33 -12.16 -8.62
N THR A 205 -20.87 -12.76 -9.67
CA THR A 205 -22.33 -13.00 -9.82
C THR A 205 -22.83 -14.14 -8.91
N ALA A 206 -22.03 -15.19 -8.70
CA ALA A 206 -22.36 -16.27 -7.77
C ALA A 206 -22.55 -15.77 -6.32
N GLY A 207 -21.78 -14.75 -5.90
CA GLY A 207 -21.96 -14.06 -4.62
C GLY A 207 -23.30 -13.31 -4.50
N ARG A 208 -23.94 -12.95 -5.62
CA ARG A 208 -25.29 -12.35 -5.65
C ARG A 208 -26.39 -13.39 -5.57
N ALA A 209 -26.20 -14.55 -6.22
CA ALA A 209 -27.19 -15.63 -6.29
C ALA A 209 -27.40 -16.36 -4.94
N LYS A 210 -26.36 -16.52 -4.11
CA LYS A 210 -26.48 -17.29 -2.84
C LYS A 210 -27.15 -16.53 -1.68
N ARG A 211 -27.63 -15.30 -1.88
CA ARG A 211 -28.34 -14.50 -0.85
C ARG A 211 -29.86 -14.41 -1.03
N SER A 212 -30.44 -14.89 -2.13
CA SER A 212 -31.89 -14.80 -2.35
C SER A 212 -32.71 -15.91 -1.68
N ASN A 213 -32.11 -17.07 -1.37
CA ASN A 213 -32.81 -18.24 -0.79
C ASN A 213 -32.39 -18.57 0.66
N ALA A 214 -31.81 -17.62 1.39
CA ALA A 214 -31.59 -17.79 2.83
C ALA A 214 -32.88 -17.44 3.58
N GLN A 215 -33.71 -18.44 3.90
CA GLN A 215 -34.87 -18.23 4.79
C GLN A 215 -34.41 -17.56 6.10
N PRO A 216 -35.21 -16.61 6.64
CA PRO A 216 -34.85 -15.89 7.84
C PRO A 216 -34.68 -16.85 9.02
N ALA A 217 -33.60 -16.71 9.77
CA ALA A 217 -33.17 -17.67 10.80
C ALA A 217 -34.23 -17.98 11.90
N GLY A 218 -35.23 -17.11 12.06
CA GLY A 218 -36.36 -17.33 12.96
C GLY A 218 -37.33 -18.43 12.53
N GLU A 219 -37.51 -18.68 11.23
CA GLU A 219 -38.39 -19.77 10.75
C GLU A 219 -37.78 -21.15 11.04
N ARG A 220 -36.50 -21.32 10.72
CA ARG A 220 -35.77 -22.56 10.97
C ARG A 220 -35.69 -22.90 12.47
N PHE A 221 -35.61 -21.88 13.34
CA PHE A 221 -35.66 -22.07 14.79
C PHE A 221 -37.07 -22.43 15.31
N ARG A 222 -38.13 -21.96 14.65
CA ARG A 222 -39.52 -22.38 14.96
C ARG A 222 -39.76 -23.83 14.57
N GLN A 223 -39.38 -24.22 13.35
CA GLN A 223 -39.54 -25.60 12.85
C GLN A 223 -38.83 -26.63 13.76
N LEU A 224 -37.58 -26.36 14.16
CA LEU A 224 -36.85 -27.23 15.09
C LEU A 224 -37.51 -27.32 16.48
N LYS A 225 -38.14 -26.24 16.96
CA LYS A 225 -38.88 -26.23 18.23
C LYS A 225 -40.19 -27.01 18.14
N GLU A 226 -40.87 -26.96 16.99
CA GLU A 226 -42.07 -27.76 16.71
C GLU A 226 -41.72 -29.25 16.59
N GLU A 227 -40.66 -29.62 15.86
CA GLU A 227 -40.16 -31.01 15.81
C GLU A 227 -39.79 -31.57 17.20
N GLU A 228 -39.08 -30.79 18.03
CA GLU A 228 -38.80 -31.21 19.42
C GLU A 228 -40.08 -31.43 20.23
N SER A 229 -41.09 -30.56 20.05
CA SER A 229 -42.36 -30.67 20.77
C SER A 229 -43.13 -31.93 20.36
N MET A 230 -43.21 -32.22 19.05
CA MET A 230 -43.84 -33.42 18.51
C MET A 230 -43.11 -34.70 18.94
N ARG A 231 -41.76 -34.69 18.97
CA ARG A 231 -40.97 -35.81 19.52
C ARG A 231 -41.23 -36.03 21.01
N LYS A 232 -41.40 -34.97 21.81
CA LYS A 232 -41.73 -35.08 23.24
C LYS A 232 -43.15 -35.62 23.46
N VAL A 233 -44.13 -35.20 22.66
CA VAL A 233 -45.51 -35.74 22.68
C VAL A 233 -45.53 -37.22 22.29
N ASN A 234 -44.89 -37.61 21.20
CA ASN A 234 -44.82 -39.01 20.78
C ASN A 234 -44.08 -39.90 21.80
N LYS A 235 -43.02 -39.38 22.45
CA LYS A 235 -42.32 -40.10 23.52
C LYS A 235 -43.15 -40.23 24.81
N ALA A 236 -44.03 -39.27 25.10
CA ALA A 236 -44.97 -39.37 26.22
C ALA A 236 -46.10 -40.37 25.93
N LEU A 237 -46.61 -40.42 24.70
CA LEU A 237 -47.59 -41.42 24.24
C LEU A 237 -47.02 -42.84 24.24
N ALA A 238 -45.74 -43.01 23.93
CA ALA A 238 -45.06 -44.31 23.92
C ALA A 238 -44.65 -44.84 25.32
N ALA A 239 -44.75 -44.02 26.37
CA ALA A 239 -44.35 -44.40 27.74
C ALA A 239 -45.55 -44.82 28.62
N GLY A 240 -46.73 -45.02 28.01
CA GLY A 240 -47.98 -45.26 28.71
C GLY A 240 -48.38 -46.73 28.92
N ASP A 241 -47.58 -47.71 28.48
CA ASP A 241 -47.99 -49.12 28.52
C ASP A 241 -46.86 -50.11 28.87
N SER A 242 -47.25 -51.17 29.58
CA SER A 242 -46.46 -52.32 30.07
C SER A 242 -45.39 -52.09 31.15
N ASN A 243 -45.34 -53.07 32.06
CA ASN A 243 -44.56 -53.16 33.30
C ASN A 243 -43.86 -54.55 33.34
N ALA A 244 -42.95 -54.76 34.30
CA ALA A 244 -42.31 -56.05 34.71
C ALA A 244 -40.93 -56.47 34.12
N SER A 245 -39.93 -56.42 35.03
CA SER A 245 -38.88 -57.42 35.35
C SER A 245 -38.00 -58.13 34.30
N SER A 246 -36.70 -57.77 34.33
CA SER A 246 -35.57 -58.62 34.80
C SER A 246 -35.49 -60.12 34.45
N SER A 247 -34.44 -60.51 33.71
CA SER A 247 -33.35 -61.36 34.26
C SER A 247 -32.09 -61.43 33.37
N THR A 248 -30.94 -61.44 34.04
CA THR A 248 -29.53 -61.73 33.69
C THR A 248 -29.28 -62.91 32.72
N TYR A 249 -28.15 -62.92 31.99
CA TYR A 249 -27.05 -63.90 32.08
C TYR A 249 -25.84 -63.52 31.19
N ASP A 250 -24.66 -64.02 31.57
CA ASP A 250 -23.31 -63.57 31.19
C ASP A 250 -22.73 -64.16 29.88
N MET A 251 -21.63 -63.56 29.38
CA MET A 251 -20.34 -64.25 29.16
C MET A 251 -19.19 -63.28 28.80
N GLU A 252 -18.13 -63.31 29.62
CA GLU A 252 -16.68 -63.49 29.33
C GLU A 252 -16.28 -63.78 27.86
N ASP A 253 -15.05 -63.58 27.36
CA ASP A 253 -13.82 -62.88 27.80
C ASP A 253 -12.88 -62.76 26.57
N GLU A 254 -11.83 -61.92 26.66
CA GLU A 254 -10.41 -62.25 26.35
C GLU A 254 -9.54 -61.03 25.96
N GLU A 255 -8.28 -61.12 26.39
CA GLU A 255 -7.21 -60.12 26.27
C GLU A 255 -6.44 -60.22 24.94
N SER A 256 -5.65 -59.18 24.63
CA SER A 256 -4.27 -59.38 24.16
C SER A 256 -3.49 -58.08 24.36
N ASP A 257 -2.57 -58.09 25.32
CA ASP A 257 -1.42 -57.18 25.33
C ASP A 257 -0.38 -57.63 24.29
N ASP A 258 0.55 -56.73 23.90
CA ASP A 258 1.99 -57.06 23.81
C ASP A 258 2.90 -55.81 23.84
N GLU A 259 4.17 -56.02 24.20
CA GLU A 259 5.26 -55.05 24.40
C GLU A 259 6.42 -55.25 23.36
N THR A 260 7.66 -54.73 23.43
CA THR A 260 8.34 -53.70 24.26
C THR A 260 9.44 -53.01 23.42
N THR A 261 9.76 -51.72 23.68
CA THR A 261 11.12 -51.12 23.48
C THR A 261 11.71 -51.09 22.03
N GLU A 262 12.89 -50.52 21.67
CA GLU A 262 14.08 -49.97 22.35
C GLU A 262 14.65 -48.70 21.64
N GLU A 263 15.26 -47.81 22.44
CA GLU A 263 16.58 -47.12 22.33
C GLU A 263 17.23 -46.68 20.98
N GLY A 264 18.00 -45.58 21.03
CA GLY A 264 18.92 -45.19 19.94
C GLY A 264 19.22 -43.69 19.75
N GLY A 265 19.98 -43.06 20.65
CA GLY A 265 20.78 -41.85 20.34
C GLY A 265 22.26 -42.21 20.12
N PRO A 266 23.22 -41.27 20.23
CA PRO A 266 23.20 -39.82 20.01
C PRO A 266 24.35 -39.36 19.08
N VAL A 267 24.46 -38.06 18.74
CA VAL A 267 25.78 -37.46 18.42
C VAL A 267 25.84 -35.99 18.90
N GLU A 268 26.94 -35.64 19.57
CA GLU A 268 27.41 -34.28 19.89
C GLU A 268 27.95 -33.60 18.60
N GLU A 269 28.38 -32.35 18.46
CA GLU A 269 29.18 -31.37 19.21
C GLU A 269 28.99 -30.01 18.48
N ALA A 270 29.45 -28.82 18.89
CA ALA A 270 29.85 -28.20 20.17
C ALA A 270 30.10 -26.69 19.91
N SER A 271 30.30 -25.90 20.97
CA SER A 271 30.94 -24.56 20.96
C SER A 271 30.16 -23.39 20.31
N SER A 272 30.20 -22.15 20.82
CA SER A 272 30.75 -21.60 22.07
C SER A 272 30.19 -20.18 22.33
N THR A 273 30.20 -19.72 23.59
CA THR A 273 30.23 -18.30 24.06
C THR A 273 29.33 -17.23 23.35
N GLY A 274 28.51 -16.41 24.00
CA GLY A 274 28.36 -16.08 25.43
C GLY A 274 28.20 -14.56 25.61
N SER A 275 27.01 -14.08 26.01
CA SER A 275 26.79 -12.77 26.68
C SER A 275 25.30 -12.51 26.95
N ASP A 276 25.05 -11.72 27.99
CA ASP A 276 23.79 -11.40 28.66
C ASP A 276 22.53 -11.10 27.83
N LYS A 277 21.39 -11.70 28.25
CA LYS A 277 20.24 -10.97 28.86
C LYS A 277 19.13 -11.91 29.35
N LYS A 278 18.65 -11.68 30.59
CA LYS A 278 17.49 -12.38 31.18
C LYS A 278 16.16 -11.88 30.57
N PRO A 279 15.22 -12.77 30.18
CA PRO A 279 13.83 -12.39 29.90
C PRO A 279 12.99 -12.31 31.20
N PRO A 280 11.95 -11.46 31.27
CA PRO A 280 11.10 -11.35 32.46
C PRO A 280 10.04 -12.46 32.55
N SER A 281 9.82 -12.93 33.79
CA SER A 281 8.76 -13.90 34.13
C SER A 281 7.37 -13.28 34.05
N TYR A 282 6.41 -14.02 33.46
CA TYR A 282 5.00 -13.64 33.43
C TYR A 282 4.16 -14.57 34.32
N SER A 283 3.93 -14.18 35.58
CA SER A 283 3.09 -14.96 36.50
C SER A 283 1.61 -14.73 36.22
N GLY A 284 0.83 -15.79 35.98
CA GLY A 284 -0.61 -15.69 35.80
C GLY A 284 -1.37 -15.44 37.10
N LYS A 285 -2.38 -14.54 37.08
CA LYS A 285 -3.43 -14.47 38.11
C LYS A 285 -4.81 -14.31 37.47
N LYS A 286 -5.76 -15.15 37.91
CA LYS A 286 -7.16 -15.17 37.47
C LYS A 286 -7.92 -13.91 37.95
N GLY A 287 -8.68 -13.26 37.06
CA GLY A 287 -9.54 -12.10 37.36
C GLY A 287 -11.01 -12.36 37.00
N LYS A 288 -11.95 -11.98 37.87
CA LYS A 288 -13.35 -12.45 37.85
C LYS A 288 -14.24 -11.80 36.78
N ARG A 289 -15.09 -12.64 36.19
CA ARG A 289 -16.31 -12.36 35.40
C ARG A 289 -17.22 -11.31 36.07
N SER A 290 -17.54 -10.22 35.38
CA SER A 290 -18.56 -9.24 35.80
C SER A 290 -19.71 -9.16 34.77
N LYS A 291 -20.96 -9.26 35.23
CA LYS A 291 -22.18 -9.11 34.42
C LYS A 291 -22.62 -7.64 34.48
N ARG A 292 -22.81 -6.97 33.33
CA ARG A 292 -23.60 -5.72 33.27
C ARG A 292 -24.91 -5.97 32.52
N LYS A 293 -26.04 -5.67 33.17
CA LYS A 293 -27.39 -5.86 32.62
C LYS A 293 -27.68 -4.80 31.55
N ARG A 294 -28.49 -5.17 30.53
CA ARG A 294 -29.32 -4.20 29.80
C ARG A 294 -30.37 -3.64 30.75
N MET A 295 -30.65 -2.34 30.64
CA MET A 295 -31.93 -1.76 31.03
C MET A 295 -32.66 -1.32 29.76
N VAL A 296 -33.99 -1.45 29.79
CA VAL A 296 -34.92 -0.96 28.79
C VAL A 296 -35.88 -0.03 29.53
N GLN A 297 -36.00 1.20 29.04
CA GLN A 297 -37.19 2.04 29.09
C GLN A 297 -37.06 3.06 27.96
#